data_AF-A0A9D7ICA7-F1
#
_entry.id   AF-A0A9D7ICA7-F1
#
_cell.length_a   1.000
_cell.length_b   1.000
_cell.length_c   1.000
_cell.angle_alpha   90.00
_cell.angle_beta   90.00
_cell.angle_gamma   90.00
#
_symmetry.space_group_name_H-M   'P 1'
#
loop_
_entity.id
_entity.type
_entity.pdbx_description
1 polymer ?
#
loop_
_entity_poly.entity_id
_entity_poly.type
_entity_poly.pdbx_seq_one_letter_code
_entity_poly.pdbx_strand_id
1 'polypeptide(L)'
;MNAVALFIFPPIGHYFGMTQEQFGIWAAIAIHDTSSVVGAATQYGNESLLIATTIKLARALWIIPMALLTSFVFKKQSKASAFPWFILFFILASLVNTYVDIPEMLKTGILTLSKIGFSTTLFLIGTGISLKNI
;
A
#
# COMPACT_ATOMS: atom_id res chain seq x y z
N MET A 1 -15.41 -9.54 -1.10
CA MET A 1 -16.04 -8.23 -1.42
C MET A 1 -15.03 -7.17 -1.88
N ASN A 2 -13.79 -7.12 -1.35
CA ASN A 2 -12.81 -6.11 -1.78
C ASN A 2 -12.18 -6.35 -3.18
N ALA A 3 -11.98 -7.60 -3.61
CA ALA A 3 -11.38 -7.88 -4.93
C ALA A 3 -12.21 -7.39 -6.12
N VAL A 4 -13.53 -7.27 -5.95
CA VAL A 4 -14.44 -6.71 -6.98
C VAL A 4 -14.12 -5.23 -7.24
N ALA A 5 -13.66 -4.50 -6.22
CA ALA A 5 -13.30 -3.10 -6.36
C ALA A 5 -12.13 -2.89 -7.34
N LEU A 6 -11.24 -3.88 -7.48
CA LEU A 6 -10.12 -3.84 -8.43
C LEU A 6 -10.62 -3.62 -9.86
N PHE A 7 -11.71 -4.28 -10.24
CA PHE A 7 -12.25 -4.25 -11.60
C PHE A 7 -13.27 -3.13 -11.81
N ILE A 8 -14.01 -2.75 -10.76
CA ILE A 8 -15.11 -1.78 -10.88
C ILE A 8 -14.61 -0.33 -10.76
N PHE A 9 -13.61 -0.07 -9.92
CA PHE A 9 -13.17 1.30 -9.66
C PHE A 9 -12.54 1.98 -10.87
N PRO A 10 -11.59 1.36 -11.63
CA PRO A 10 -10.94 2.04 -12.76
C PRO A 10 -11.93 2.49 -13.85
N PRO A 11 -12.90 1.66 -14.30
CA PRO A 11 -13.94 2.10 -15.24
C PRO A 11 -14.77 3.28 -14.72
N ILE A 12 -15.12 3.29 -13.43
CA ILE A 12 -15.84 4.40 -12.81
C ILE A 12 -14.98 5.68 -12.81
N GLY A 13 -13.70 5.56 -12.45
CA GLY A 13 -12.78 6.69 -12.48
C GLY A 13 -12.64 7.28 -13.87
N HIS A 14 -12.55 6.45 -14.91
CA HIS A 14 -12.50 6.91 -16.30
C HIS A 14 -13.83 7.54 -16.75
N TYR A 15 -14.96 6.98 -16.35
CA TYR A 15 -16.28 7.54 -16.64
C TYR A 15 -16.45 8.96 -16.09
N PHE A 16 -15.93 9.22 -14.88
CA PHE A 16 -15.92 10.55 -14.28
C PHE A 16 -14.75 11.43 -14.72
N GLY A 17 -13.87 10.95 -15.61
CA GLY A 17 -12.72 11.72 -16.10
C GLY A 17 -11.73 12.12 -15.00
N MET A 18 -11.58 11.30 -13.96
CA MET A 18 -10.71 11.61 -12.83
C MET A 18 -9.23 11.70 -13.25
N THR A 19 -8.49 12.60 -12.62
CA THR A 19 -7.02 12.58 -12.71
C THR A 19 -6.45 11.39 -11.94
N GLN A 20 -5.20 11.00 -12.22
CA GLN A 20 -4.56 9.91 -11.47
C GLN A 20 -4.45 10.21 -9.98
N GLU A 21 -4.21 11.47 -9.62
CA GLU A 21 -4.24 11.94 -8.24
C GLU A 21 -5.61 11.75 -7.59
N GLN A 22 -6.67 12.27 -8.23
CA GLN A 22 -8.04 12.16 -7.72
C GLN A 22 -8.46 10.70 -7.53
N PHE A 23 -8.18 9.85 -8.52
CA PHE A 23 -8.49 8.44 -8.44
C PHE A 23 -7.67 7.74 -7.35
N GLY A 24 -6.38 8.06 -7.21
CA GLY A 24 -5.52 7.50 -6.16
C GLY A 24 -6.02 7.80 -4.75
N ILE A 25 -6.42 9.05 -4.50
CA ILE A 25 -7.02 9.48 -3.23
C ILE A 25 -8.35 8.74 -3.00
N TRP A 26 -9.23 8.76 -4.01
CA TRP A 26 -10.56 8.15 -3.93
C TRP A 26 -10.48 6.64 -3.66
N ALA A 27 -9.66 5.91 -4.42
CA ALA A 27 -9.46 4.47 -4.27
C ALA A 27 -8.90 4.12 -2.87
N ALA A 28 -7.96 4.91 -2.35
CA ALA A 28 -7.37 4.66 -1.02
C ALA A 28 -8.35 4.88 0.14
N ILE A 29 -9.29 5.82 -0.01
CA ILE A 29 -10.32 6.08 0.98
C ILE A 29 -11.44 5.03 0.90
N ALA A 30 -11.93 4.77 -0.32
CA ALA A 30 -13.11 3.96 -0.55
C ALA A 30 -12.86 2.45 -0.42
N ILE A 31 -11.72 1.94 -0.88
CA ILE A 31 -11.41 0.52 -0.82
C ILE A 31 -10.68 0.24 0.49
N HIS A 32 -11.18 -0.69 1.32
CA HIS A 32 -10.61 -0.93 2.64
C HIS A 32 -9.32 -1.77 2.62
N ASP A 33 -9.25 -2.80 1.78
CA ASP A 33 -8.09 -3.70 1.68
C ASP A 33 -6.99 -3.13 0.77
N THR A 34 -5.76 -3.10 1.32
CA THR A 34 -4.57 -2.57 0.65
C THR A 34 -4.29 -3.30 -0.66
N SER A 35 -4.43 -4.63 -0.72
CA SER A 35 -4.11 -5.37 -1.94
C SER A 35 -5.02 -4.98 -3.11
N SER A 36 -6.32 -4.83 -2.82
CA SER A 36 -7.33 -4.39 -3.77
C SER A 36 -7.14 -2.93 -4.22
N VAL A 37 -6.74 -2.04 -3.30
CA VAL A 37 -6.44 -0.62 -3.61
C VAL A 37 -5.28 -0.51 -4.58
N VAL A 38 -4.18 -1.20 -4.28
CA VAL A 38 -2.96 -1.13 -5.07
C VAL A 38 -3.18 -1.76 -6.44
N GLY A 39 -3.98 -2.84 -6.54
CA GLY A 39 -4.41 -3.39 -7.81
C GLY A 39 -5.19 -2.40 -8.67
N ALA A 40 -6.22 -1.75 -8.13
CA ALA A 40 -7.02 -0.75 -8.84
C ALA A 40 -6.18 0.45 -9.29
N ALA A 41 -5.35 0.98 -8.38
CA ALA A 41 -4.50 2.14 -8.65
C ALA A 41 -3.41 1.84 -9.69
N THR A 42 -2.84 0.63 -9.67
CA THR A 42 -1.87 0.18 -10.69
C THR A 42 -2.50 0.19 -12.09
N GLN A 43 -3.76 -0.24 -12.21
CA GLN A 43 -4.47 -0.24 -13.49
C GLN A 43 -4.78 1.17 -14.00
N TYR A 44 -4.97 2.14 -13.09
CA TYR A 44 -5.31 3.51 -13.43
C TYR A 44 -4.08 4.37 -13.78
N GLY A 45 -2.93 4.10 -13.17
CA GLY A 45 -1.65 4.72 -13.55
C GLY A 45 -0.62 4.78 -12.41
N ASN A 46 0.64 5.11 -12.77
CA ASN A 46 1.75 5.15 -11.81
C ASN A 46 1.55 6.18 -10.71
N GLU A 47 1.05 7.37 -11.05
CA GLU A 47 0.86 8.44 -10.07
C GLU A 47 -0.24 8.06 -9.07
N SER A 48 -1.32 7.46 -9.58
CA SER A 48 -2.38 6.92 -8.74
C SER A 48 -1.87 5.85 -7.77
N LEU A 49 -1.04 4.92 -8.26
CA LEU A 49 -0.41 3.89 -7.44
C LEU A 49 0.42 4.49 -6.29
N LEU A 50 1.27 5.49 -6.59
CA LEU A 50 2.10 6.16 -5.59
C LEU A 50 1.26 6.88 -4.54
N ILE A 51 0.21 7.59 -4.96
CA ILE A 51 -0.65 8.33 -4.05
C ILE A 51 -1.48 7.39 -3.17
N ALA A 52 -2.09 6.36 -3.78
CA ALA A 52 -2.95 5.43 -3.07
C ALA A 52 -2.17 4.60 -2.04
N THR A 53 -0.97 4.14 -2.40
CA THR A 53 -0.07 3.43 -1.47
C THR A 53 0.35 4.35 -0.33
N THR A 54 0.77 5.59 -0.62
CA THR A 54 1.18 6.55 0.41
C THR A 54 0.08 6.79 1.45
N ILE A 55 -1.17 6.98 1.02
CA ILE A 55 -2.31 7.18 1.93
C ILE A 55 -2.56 5.93 2.81
N LYS A 56 -2.45 4.73 2.23
CA LYS A 56 -2.60 3.48 2.98
C LYS A 56 -1.52 3.30 4.04
N LEU A 57 -0.28 3.62 3.68
CA LEU A 57 0.86 3.54 4.58
C LEU A 57 0.78 4.59 5.68
N ALA A 58 0.34 5.81 5.38
CA ALA A 58 0.11 6.85 6.38
C ALA A 58 -0.93 6.42 7.44
N ARG A 59 -2.02 5.76 7.03
CA ARG A 59 -3.01 5.21 7.97
C ARG A 59 -2.43 4.09 8.84
N ALA A 60 -1.63 3.20 8.25
CA ALA A 60 -0.95 2.15 9.00
C ALA A 60 0.06 2.72 10.00
N LEU A 61 0.80 3.75 9.61
CA LEU A 61 1.74 4.48 10.47
C LEU A 61 1.04 5.08 11.70
N TRP A 62 -0.18 5.58 11.54
CA TRP A 62 -1.00 6.16 12.62
C TRP A 62 -1.43 5.16 13.71
N ILE A 63 -1.29 3.86 13.46
CA ILE A 63 -1.49 2.84 14.50
C ILE A 63 -0.43 2.95 15.59
N ILE A 64 0.83 3.30 15.26
CA ILE A 64 1.92 3.37 16.24
C ILE A 64 1.68 4.48 17.27
N PRO A 65 1.43 5.75 16.88
CA PRO A 65 1.15 6.81 17.85
C PRO A 65 -0.10 6.53 18.69
N MET A 66 -1.17 5.99 18.09
CA MET A 66 -2.37 5.62 18.84
C MET A 66 -2.10 4.49 19.84
N ALA A 67 -1.30 3.49 19.47
CA ALA A 67 -0.89 2.42 20.38
C ALA A 67 -0.02 2.96 21.54
N LEU A 68 0.91 3.89 21.27
CA LEU A 68 1.73 4.53 22.31
C LEU A 68 0.89 5.41 23.25
N LEU A 69 -0.01 6.24 22.69
CA LEU A 69 -0.92 7.08 23.46
C LEU A 69 -1.83 6.23 24.35
N THR A 70 -2.44 5.18 23.80
CA THR A 70 -3.30 4.28 24.59
C THR A 70 -2.50 3.52 25.65
N SER A 71 -1.28 3.08 25.36
CA SER A 71 -0.42 2.46 26.38
C SER A 71 -0.01 3.42 27.50
N PHE A 72 0.14 4.70 27.21
CA PHE A 72 0.51 5.72 28.20
C PHE A 72 -0.69 6.12 29.08
N VAL A 73 -1.86 6.29 28.47
CA VAL A 73 -3.12 6.65 29.16
C VAL A 73 -3.69 5.47 29.94
N PHE A 74 -3.70 4.28 29.34
CA PHE A 74 -4.19 3.06 29.95
C PHE A 74 -3.00 2.24 30.46
N LYS A 75 -2.57 2.48 31.72
CA LYS A 75 -1.56 1.68 32.46
C LYS A 75 -2.05 0.25 32.75
N LYS A 76 -2.41 -0.52 31.73
CA LYS A 76 -2.71 -1.95 31.82
C LYS A 76 -1.71 -2.70 30.97
N GLN A 77 -1.21 -3.81 31.52
CA GLN A 77 -0.31 -4.78 30.87
C GLN A 77 -0.80 -5.09 29.46
N SER A 78 -0.37 -4.31 28.48
CA SER A 78 -0.65 -4.57 27.07
C SER A 78 0.31 -5.70 26.70
N LYS A 79 -0.25 -6.90 26.48
CA LYS A 79 0.46 -7.95 25.74
C LYS A 79 1.02 -7.25 24.51
N ALA A 80 2.35 -7.23 24.39
CA ALA A 80 3.06 -6.49 23.35
C ALA A 80 2.37 -6.72 22.01
N SER A 81 1.67 -5.69 21.54
CA SER A 81 1.07 -5.69 20.21
C SER A 81 2.21 -5.96 19.24
N ALA A 82 2.08 -7.02 18.42
CA ALA A 82 3.13 -7.47 17.53
C ALA A 82 3.71 -6.27 16.77
N PHE A 83 5.02 -6.03 16.95
CA PHE A 83 5.67 -4.87 16.36
C PHE A 83 5.52 -4.95 14.83
N PRO A 84 4.95 -3.93 14.17
CA PRO A 84 4.69 -3.97 12.74
C PRO A 84 6.00 -3.74 11.97
N TRP A 85 6.79 -4.81 11.80
CA TRP A 85 8.10 -4.80 11.13
C TRP A 85 8.10 -4.06 9.79
N PHE A 86 7.02 -4.20 9.01
CA PHE A 86 6.84 -3.50 7.75
C PHE A 86 6.95 -1.97 7.87
N ILE A 87 6.43 -1.37 8.96
CA ILE A 87 6.48 0.08 9.17
C ILE A 87 7.91 0.54 9.45
N LEU A 88 8.69 -0.25 10.21
CA LEU A 88 10.10 0.05 10.46
C LEU A 88 10.90 0.08 9.14
N PHE A 89 10.73 -0.95 8.30
CA PHE A 89 11.38 -0.99 6.99
C PHE A 89 10.93 0.14 6.06
N PHE A 90 9.64 0.52 6.10
CA PHE A 90 9.13 1.65 5.32
C PHE A 90 9.79 2.97 5.74
N ILE A 91 9.87 3.24 7.05
CA ILE A 91 10.52 4.46 7.57
C ILE A 91 12.00 4.48 7.17
N LEU A 92 12.71 3.37 7.37
CA LEU A 92 14.12 3.27 6.96
C LEU A 92 14.30 3.51 5.46
N ALA A 93 13.51 2.86 4.61
CA ALA A 93 13.58 3.04 3.17
C ALA A 93 13.24 4.48 2.75
N SER A 94 12.28 5.13 3.41
CA SER A 94 11.92 6.53 3.17
C SER A 94 13.07 7.48 3.55
N LEU A 95 13.71 7.25 4.70
CA LEU A 95 14.89 8.03 5.13
C LEU A 95 16.06 7.83 4.16
N VAL A 96 16.34 6.60 3.74
CA VAL A 96 17.38 6.34 2.73
C VAL A 96 17.04 7.04 1.41
N ASN A 97 15.80 6.97 0.93
CA ASN A 97 15.38 7.67 -0.29
C ASN A 97 15.56 9.19 -0.18
N THR A 98 15.29 9.75 1.00
CA THR A 98 15.35 11.20 1.25
C THR A 98 16.77 11.72 1.40
N TYR A 99 17.65 11.01 2.12
CA TYR A 99 18.99 11.49 2.48
C TYR A 99 20.12 10.90 1.62
N VAL A 100 19.88 9.79 0.92
CA VAL A 100 20.87 9.15 0.06
C VAL A 100 20.50 9.42 -1.39
N ASP A 101 21.43 10.01 -2.15
CA ASP A 101 21.25 10.23 -3.58
C ASP A 101 21.40 8.91 -4.34
N ILE A 102 20.29 8.18 -4.48
CA ILE A 102 20.26 6.92 -5.23
C ILE A 102 20.24 7.24 -6.74
N PRO A 103 21.16 6.67 -7.55
CA PRO A 103 21.16 6.81 -9.01
C PRO A 103 19.80 6.52 -9.64
N GLU A 104 19.37 7.32 -10.63
CA GLU A 104 18.07 7.15 -11.30
C GLU A 104 17.87 5.75 -11.90
N MET A 105 18.95 5.14 -12.40
CA MET A 105 18.92 3.80 -12.97
C MET A 105 18.52 2.75 -11.92
N LEU A 106 19.03 2.89 -10.68
CA LEU A 106 18.66 2.03 -9.57
C LEU A 106 17.22 2.31 -9.10
N LYS A 107 16.80 3.59 -9.00
CA LYS A 107 15.42 3.94 -8.65
C LYS A 107 14.42 3.32 -9.63
N THR A 108 14.68 3.44 -10.93
CA THR A 108 13.83 2.91 -12.00
C THR A 108 13.83 1.38 -12.04
N GLY A 109 15.00 0.76 -11.82
CA GLY A 109 15.13 -0.69 -11.70
C GLY A 109 14.32 -1.25 -10.52
N ILE A 110 14.45 -0.63 -9.34
CA ILE A 110 13.69 -1.00 -8.14
C ILE A 110 12.18 -0.83 -8.37
N LEU A 111 11.74 0.28 -8.96
CA LEU A 111 10.33 0.52 -9.27
C LEU A 111 9.76 -0.53 -10.23
N THR A 112 10.51 -0.87 -11.28
CA THR A 112 10.09 -1.88 -12.26
C THR A 112 10.00 -3.27 -11.62
N LEU A 113 11.03 -3.66 -10.86
CA LEU A 113 11.05 -4.93 -10.14
C LEU A 113 9.90 -5.02 -9.12
N SER A 114 9.63 -3.92 -8.42
CA SER A 114 8.53 -3.83 -7.46
C SER A 114 7.17 -4.04 -8.12
N LYS A 115 6.93 -3.43 -9.30
CA LYS A 115 5.68 -3.62 -10.06
C LYS A 115 5.50 -5.06 -10.52
N ILE A 116 6.56 -5.67 -11.05
CA ILE A 116 6.53 -7.07 -11.52
C ILE A 116 6.26 -8.01 -10.33
N GLY A 117 7.00 -7.86 -9.24
CA GLY A 117 6.82 -8.67 -8.04
C GLY A 117 5.44 -8.51 -7.42
N PHE A 118 4.93 -7.28 -7.37
CA PHE A 118 3.59 -7.00 -6.86
C PHE A 118 2.49 -7.61 -7.75
N SER A 119 2.58 -7.45 -9.07
CA SER A 119 1.64 -8.06 -10.03
C SER A 119 1.65 -9.59 -9.93
N THR A 120 2.83 -10.19 -9.82
CA THR A 120 3.00 -11.64 -9.63
C THR A 120 2.36 -12.09 -8.32
N THR A 121 2.55 -11.34 -7.24
CA THR A 121 1.96 -11.65 -5.93
C THR A 121 0.42 -11.58 -5.99
N LEU A 122 -0.14 -10.54 -6.60
CA LEU A 122 -1.59 -10.42 -6.78
C LEU A 122 -2.16 -11.56 -7.64
N PHE A 123 -1.43 -11.98 -8.67
CA PHE A 123 -1.81 -13.12 -9.50
C PHE A 123 -1.84 -14.42 -8.69
N LEU A 124 -0.82 -14.68 -7.87
CA LEU A 124 -0.76 -15.87 -7.01
C LEU A 124 -1.87 -15.86 -5.94
N ILE A 125 -2.12 -14.71 -5.32
CA ILE A 125 -3.23 -14.54 -4.37
C ILE A 125 -4.58 -14.79 -5.07
N GLY A 126 -4.79 -14.23 -6.26
CA GLY A 126 -6.03 -14.37 -7.03
C GLY A 126 -6.29 -15.80 -7.52
N THR A 127 -5.23 -16.56 -7.83
CA THR A 127 -5.33 -17.97 -8.24
C THR A 127 -5.43 -18.94 -7.06
N GLY A 128 -5.34 -18.45 -5.82
CA GLY A 128 -5.45 -19.27 -4.60
C GLY A 128 -4.28 -20.23 -4.39
N ILE A 129 -3.16 -20.02 -5.10
CA ILE A 129 -1.96 -20.84 -4.97
C ILE A 129 -1.28 -20.49 -3.64
N SER A 130 -1.47 -21.36 -2.66
CA SER A 130 -0.75 -21.34 -1.39
C SER A 130 0.37 -22.39 -1.46
N LEU A 131 1.55 -22.09 -0.91
CA LEU A 131 2.66 -23.04 -0.74
C LEU A 131 2.28 -24.30 0.04
N LYS A 132 1.08 -24.33 0.67
CA LYS A 132 0.51 -25.48 1.36
C LYS A 132 -0.35 -26.39 0.46
N ASN A 133 -0.68 -25.92 -0.75
CA ASN A 133 -1.50 -26.61 -1.75
C ASN A 133 -0.68 -27.05 -2.98
N ILE A 134 0.65 -26.89 -2.94
CA ILE A 134 1.62 -27.48 -3.86
C ILE A 134 2.37 -28.55 -3.07
#